data_AF-A0A2U1NK78-F1
#
_entry.id   AF-A0A2U1NK78-F1
#
_cell.length_a   1.000
_cell.length_b   1.000
_cell.length_c   1.000
_cell.angle_alpha   90.00
_cell.angle_beta   90.00
_cell.angle_gamma   90.00
#
_symmetry.space_group_name_H-M   'P 1'
#
loop_
_entity.id
_entity.type
_entity.pdbx_description
1 polymer ?
#
loop_
_entity_poly.entity_id
_entity_poly.type
_entity_poly.pdbx_seq_one_letter_code
_entity_poly.pdbx_strand_id
1 'polypeptide(L)'
;MVSDFEFLVALMIWYEVLSTVNVLSKKLQSEDMVLDVAIQEINKLIEFFKEYREVGLAKAIDEAKIVASKMGVDPVFPQRRIIRKKKQFDDTSTEPEVLFSPEEDFKVNYFLYIVDQALASIERRFEQYQQYEKLFGFLFPKRLRQLEESLLKSHCHALEDALKYEGKADIDGDELFQELKLFERFLPSRIISPIDALQNLKESIVNYSSDGGISRKKLLKTQVVEVILKIYNVPR
;
A
#
# COMPACT_ATOMS: atom_id res chain seq x y z
N MET A 1 34.53 -19.78 -8.54
CA MET A 1 33.42 -19.06 -9.18
C MET A 1 32.21 -19.30 -8.29
N VAL A 2 31.63 -18.24 -7.72
CA VAL A 2 30.53 -18.35 -6.74
C VAL A 2 29.23 -18.57 -7.51
N SER A 3 28.93 -19.82 -7.82
CA SER A 3 27.66 -20.22 -8.46
C SER A 3 27.31 -21.61 -7.98
N ASP A 4 27.16 -21.76 -6.66
CA ASP A 4 26.51 -22.95 -6.11
C ASP A 4 24.99 -22.85 -6.32
N PHE A 5 24.32 -23.98 -6.14
CA PHE A 5 22.88 -24.06 -6.37
C PHE A 5 22.09 -23.15 -5.42
N GLU A 6 22.53 -23.01 -4.15
CA GLU A 6 21.92 -22.12 -3.16
C GLU A 6 21.88 -20.67 -3.67
N PHE A 7 22.98 -20.18 -4.25
CA PHE A 7 23.03 -18.84 -4.85
C PHE A 7 22.06 -18.68 -6.03
N LEU A 8 21.93 -19.71 -6.89
CA LEU A 8 20.98 -19.66 -8.01
C LEU A 8 19.53 -19.60 -7.53
N VAL A 9 19.17 -20.38 -6.51
CA VAL A 9 17.82 -20.34 -5.90
C VAL A 9 17.57 -18.97 -5.29
N ALA A 10 18.52 -18.42 -4.53
CA ALA A 10 18.44 -17.07 -3.98
C ALA A 10 18.24 -16.01 -5.08
N LEU A 11 18.95 -16.14 -6.20
CA LEU A 11 18.81 -15.22 -7.34
C LEU A 11 17.42 -15.28 -7.97
N MET A 12 16.84 -16.47 -8.14
CA MET A 12 15.47 -16.62 -8.65
C MET A 12 14.45 -15.95 -7.71
N ILE A 13 14.59 -16.16 -6.40
CA ILE A 13 13.75 -15.53 -5.38
C ILE A 13 13.84 -13.99 -5.49
N TRP A 14 15.06 -13.45 -5.50
CA TRP A 14 15.25 -11.99 -5.58
C TRP A 14 14.71 -11.40 -6.88
N TYR A 15 14.89 -12.08 -8.01
CA TYR A 15 14.37 -11.61 -9.29
C TYR A 15 12.84 -11.49 -9.25
N GLU A 16 12.14 -12.49 -8.74
CA GLU A 16 10.67 -12.50 -8.70
C GLU A 16 10.11 -11.46 -7.73
N VAL A 17 10.72 -11.34 -6.55
CA VAL A 17 10.39 -10.32 -5.54
C VAL A 17 10.61 -8.91 -6.11
N LEU A 18 11.80 -8.63 -6.65
CA LEU A 18 12.14 -7.29 -7.12
C LEU A 18 11.37 -6.90 -8.38
N SER A 19 11.13 -7.84 -9.31
CA SER A 19 10.37 -7.56 -10.52
C SER A 19 8.92 -7.18 -10.20
N THR A 20 8.25 -7.95 -9.33
CA THR A 20 6.87 -7.67 -8.91
C THR A 20 6.76 -6.32 -8.18
N VAL A 21 7.67 -6.06 -7.23
CA VAL A 21 7.71 -4.77 -6.50
C VAL A 21 8.00 -3.61 -7.45
N ASN A 22 8.91 -3.76 -8.41
CA ASN A 22 9.25 -2.72 -9.37
C ASN A 22 8.07 -2.35 -10.28
N VAL A 23 7.29 -3.35 -10.73
CA VAL A 23 6.07 -3.10 -11.53
C VAL A 23 5.07 -2.27 -10.73
N LEU A 24 4.81 -2.63 -9.47
CA LEU A 24 3.93 -1.84 -8.61
C LEU A 24 4.50 -0.43 -8.39
N SER A 25 5.79 -0.32 -8.09
CA SER A 25 6.45 0.96 -7.81
C SER A 25 6.29 1.94 -8.99
N LYS A 26 6.47 1.46 -10.22
CA LYS A 26 6.25 2.27 -11.43
C LYS A 26 4.80 2.68 -11.61
N LYS A 27 3.85 1.78 -11.32
CA LYS A 27 2.42 2.12 -11.35
C LYS A 27 2.11 3.21 -10.33
N LEU A 28 2.54 3.05 -9.08
CA LEU A 28 2.28 4.02 -8.01
C LEU A 28 2.88 5.41 -8.28
N GLN A 29 3.94 5.47 -9.08
CA GLN A 29 4.59 6.72 -9.49
C GLN A 29 3.97 7.36 -10.75
N SER A 30 2.93 6.77 -11.36
CA SER A 30 2.30 7.37 -12.54
C SER A 30 1.55 8.66 -12.18
N GLU A 31 1.58 9.65 -13.08
CA GLU A 31 0.94 10.96 -12.83
C GLU A 31 -0.57 10.88 -12.62
N ASP A 32 -1.22 9.89 -13.25
CA ASP A 32 -2.67 9.64 -13.18
C ASP A 32 -3.06 8.67 -12.05
N MET A 33 -2.15 8.37 -11.11
CA MET A 33 -2.44 7.42 -10.04
C MET A 33 -3.51 7.97 -9.09
N VAL A 34 -4.61 7.22 -8.94
CA VAL A 34 -5.68 7.52 -7.98
C VAL A 34 -5.54 6.63 -6.75
N LEU A 35 -5.83 7.17 -5.58
CA LEU A 35 -5.64 6.48 -4.29
C LEU A 35 -6.40 5.14 -4.20
N ASP A 36 -7.62 5.06 -4.72
CA ASP A 36 -8.41 3.82 -4.69
C ASP A 36 -7.77 2.72 -5.55
N VAL A 37 -7.25 3.07 -6.73
CA VAL A 37 -6.46 2.17 -7.57
C VAL A 37 -5.15 1.77 -6.89
N ALA A 38 -4.45 2.73 -6.27
CA ALA A 38 -3.22 2.46 -5.54
C ALA A 38 -3.43 1.40 -4.45
N ILE A 39 -4.46 1.56 -3.61
CA ILE A 39 -4.80 0.61 -2.55
C ILE A 39 -5.11 -0.78 -3.10
N GLN A 40 -5.85 -0.86 -4.21
CA GLN A 40 -6.12 -2.14 -4.87
C GLN A 40 -4.84 -2.81 -5.37
N GLU A 41 -3.94 -2.06 -6.01
CA GLU A 41 -2.68 -2.61 -6.51
C GLU A 41 -1.72 -3.04 -5.39
N ILE A 42 -1.73 -2.33 -4.25
CA ILE A 42 -1.00 -2.73 -3.04
C ILE A 42 -1.58 -4.03 -2.45
N ASN A 43 -2.91 -4.15 -2.36
CA ASN A 43 -3.54 -5.37 -1.85
C ASN A 43 -3.20 -6.58 -2.73
N LYS A 44 -3.19 -6.42 -4.06
CA LYS A 44 -2.72 -7.46 -4.99
C LYS A 44 -1.27 -7.87 -4.72
N LEU A 45 -0.39 -6.90 -4.38
CA LEU A 45 0.99 -7.22 -4.03
C LEU A 45 1.08 -8.00 -2.71
N ILE A 46 0.28 -7.64 -1.71
CA ILE A 46 0.21 -8.37 -0.43
C ILE A 46 -0.29 -9.80 -0.67
N GLU A 47 -1.34 -9.98 -1.48
CA GLU A 47 -1.85 -11.30 -1.87
C GLU A 47 -0.78 -12.11 -2.60
N PHE A 48 -0.06 -11.50 -3.55
CA PHE A 48 1.08 -12.12 -4.22
C PHE A 48 2.11 -12.65 -3.22
N PHE A 49 2.56 -11.84 -2.26
CA PHE A 49 3.56 -12.31 -1.30
C PHE A 49 3.03 -13.40 -0.36
N LYS A 50 1.74 -13.38 0.00
CA LYS A 50 1.10 -14.44 0.78
C LYS A 50 1.08 -15.77 0.04
N GLU A 51 0.73 -15.75 -1.25
CA GLU A 51 0.81 -16.94 -2.10
C GLU A 51 2.27 -17.37 -2.29
N TYR A 52 3.15 -16.41 -2.57
CA TYR A 52 4.57 -16.64 -2.80
C TYR A 52 5.22 -17.32 -1.61
N ARG A 53 4.86 -16.94 -0.38
CA ARG A 53 5.33 -17.58 0.86
C ARG A 53 5.09 -19.09 0.90
N GLU A 54 3.98 -19.57 0.32
CA GLU A 54 3.60 -20.99 0.39
C GLU A 54 4.19 -21.80 -0.79
N VAL A 55 4.20 -21.25 -2.00
CA VAL A 55 4.60 -21.98 -3.22
C VAL A 55 5.87 -21.47 -3.90
N GLY A 56 6.37 -20.30 -3.51
CA GLY A 56 7.44 -19.58 -4.19
C GLY A 56 8.79 -20.29 -4.14
N LEU A 57 9.12 -20.94 -3.00
CA LEU A 57 10.37 -21.67 -2.88
C LEU A 57 10.45 -22.85 -3.87
N ALA A 58 9.37 -23.63 -4.02
CA ALA A 58 9.34 -24.75 -4.94
C ALA A 58 9.52 -24.28 -6.40
N LYS A 59 8.81 -23.20 -6.78
CA LYS A 59 8.96 -22.57 -8.09
C LYS A 59 10.40 -22.09 -8.34
N ALA A 60 10.97 -21.37 -7.38
CA ALA A 60 12.34 -20.86 -7.49
C ALA A 60 13.39 -21.97 -7.59
N ILE A 61 13.20 -23.08 -6.86
CA ILE A 61 14.06 -24.27 -6.95
C ILE A 61 13.98 -24.89 -8.34
N ASP A 62 12.78 -25.06 -8.90
CA ASP A 62 12.61 -25.66 -10.22
C ASP A 62 13.20 -24.79 -11.35
N GLU A 63 13.02 -23.47 -11.27
CA GLU A 63 13.69 -22.52 -12.18
C GLU A 63 15.21 -22.55 -12.03
N ALA A 64 15.70 -22.58 -10.79
CA ALA A 64 17.13 -22.67 -10.52
C ALA A 64 17.73 -23.98 -11.07
N LYS A 65 17.02 -25.12 -11.04
CA LYS A 65 17.49 -26.39 -11.64
C LYS A 65 17.70 -26.25 -13.16
N ILE A 66 16.81 -25.53 -13.84
CA ILE A 66 16.92 -25.27 -15.28
C ILE A 66 18.17 -24.42 -15.56
N VAL A 67 18.41 -23.38 -14.76
CA VAL A 67 19.58 -22.51 -14.89
C VAL A 67 20.86 -23.27 -14.54
N ALA A 68 20.87 -24.05 -13.46
CA ALA A 68 22.00 -24.86 -13.01
C ALA A 68 22.45 -25.84 -14.11
N SER A 69 21.49 -26.51 -14.75
CA SER A 69 21.75 -27.42 -15.88
C SER A 69 22.43 -26.71 -17.05
N LYS A 70 22.01 -25.47 -17.36
CA LYS A 70 22.63 -24.65 -18.43
C LYS A 70 24.03 -24.16 -18.06
N MET A 71 24.27 -23.90 -16.78
CA MET A 71 25.53 -23.37 -16.26
C MET A 71 26.54 -24.47 -15.88
N GLY A 72 26.17 -25.74 -15.99
CA GLY A 72 27.00 -26.87 -15.56
C GLY A 72 27.19 -26.94 -14.05
N VAL A 73 26.23 -26.43 -13.27
CA VAL A 73 26.21 -26.45 -11.81
C VAL A 73 25.37 -27.64 -11.34
N ASP A 74 25.87 -28.37 -10.35
CA ASP A 74 25.13 -29.49 -9.73
C ASP A 74 23.94 -28.94 -8.91
N PRO A 75 22.69 -29.34 -9.17
CA PRO A 75 21.50 -28.81 -8.50
C PRO A 75 21.29 -29.39 -7.10
N VAL A 76 22.30 -29.26 -6.24
CA VAL A 76 22.32 -29.80 -4.88
C VAL A 76 22.65 -28.68 -3.90
N PHE A 77 21.86 -28.56 -2.84
CA PHE A 77 22.13 -27.61 -1.77
C PHE A 77 23.43 -27.99 -1.03
N PRO A 78 24.32 -27.02 -0.77
CA PRO A 78 25.58 -27.30 -0.09
C PRO A 78 25.32 -27.70 1.37
N GLN A 79 25.88 -28.83 1.79
CA GLN A 79 25.84 -29.23 3.19
C GLN A 79 26.84 -28.38 4.00
N ARG A 80 26.31 -27.54 4.90
CA ARG A 80 27.12 -26.80 5.86
C ARG A 80 27.65 -27.74 6.94
N ARG A 81 28.89 -27.53 7.38
CA ARG A 81 29.50 -28.33 8.46
C ARG A 81 28.74 -28.09 9.77
N ILE A 82 28.18 -29.14 10.34
CA ILE A 82 27.55 -29.11 11.66
C ILE A 82 28.65 -28.93 12.72
N ILE A 83 28.65 -27.78 13.42
CA ILE A 83 29.56 -27.52 14.55
C ILE A 83 28.87 -28.00 15.81
N ARG A 84 29.24 -29.18 16.30
CA ARG A 84 28.74 -29.69 17.58
C ARG A 84 29.46 -29.00 18.73
N LYS A 85 28.71 -28.44 19.68
CA LYS A 85 29.28 -27.95 20.94
C LYS A 85 29.76 -29.14 21.78
N LYS A 86 30.87 -28.96 22.50
CA LYS A 86 31.43 -29.99 23.36
C LYS A 86 30.50 -30.16 24.57
N LYS A 87 29.84 -31.32 24.67
CA LYS A 87 28.95 -31.65 25.79
C LYS A 87 29.76 -31.72 27.09
N GLN A 88 29.34 -30.99 28.12
CA GLN A 88 29.98 -31.06 29.44
C GLN A 88 29.44 -32.28 30.21
N PHE A 89 30.23 -32.79 31.16
CA PHE A 89 29.94 -34.05 31.87
C PHE A 89 28.60 -34.03 32.64
N ASP A 90 28.15 -32.84 33.06
CA ASP A 90 26.92 -32.64 33.85
C ASP A 90 25.72 -32.18 32.98
N ASP A 91 25.89 -32.15 31.65
CA ASP A 91 24.88 -31.65 30.72
C ASP A 91 23.80 -32.73 30.48
N THR A 92 22.71 -32.66 31.24
CA THR A 92 21.53 -33.54 31.15
C THR A 92 20.63 -33.23 29.95
N SER A 93 20.95 -32.20 29.16
CA SER A 93 20.20 -31.87 27.95
C SER A 93 20.27 -33.04 26.95
N THR A 94 19.13 -33.73 26.81
CA THR A 94 18.87 -34.80 25.83
C THR A 94 17.94 -34.27 24.74
N GLU A 95 17.94 -32.95 24.52
CA GLU A 95 17.27 -32.34 23.37
C GLU A 95 18.13 -32.66 22.14
N PRO A 96 17.65 -33.47 21.17
CA PRO A 96 18.37 -33.62 19.92
C PRO A 96 18.48 -32.25 19.25
N GLU A 97 19.70 -31.80 18.93
CA GLU A 97 19.89 -30.66 18.01
C GLU A 97 19.04 -30.97 16.76
N VAL A 98 18.01 -30.15 16.50
CA VAL A 98 17.15 -30.33 15.33
C VAL A 98 18.02 -30.09 14.09
N LEU A 99 18.42 -31.19 13.45
CA LEU A 99 19.20 -31.15 12.22
C LEU A 99 18.25 -30.91 11.05
N PHE A 100 18.16 -29.66 10.60
CA PHE A 100 17.48 -29.34 9.34
C PHE A 100 18.26 -29.92 8.16
N SER A 101 17.54 -30.38 7.14
CA SER A 101 18.16 -30.56 5.82
C SER A 101 18.65 -29.20 5.28
N PRO A 102 19.65 -29.16 4.38
CA PRO A 102 20.10 -27.90 3.79
C PRO A 102 18.99 -27.10 3.12
N GLU A 103 18.01 -27.78 2.51
CA GLU A 103 16.84 -27.15 1.90
C GLU A 103 15.88 -26.58 2.94
N GLU A 104 15.61 -27.30 4.04
CA GLU A 104 14.78 -26.78 5.14
C GLU A 104 15.46 -25.62 5.87
N ASP A 105 16.78 -25.68 6.06
CA ASP A 105 17.59 -24.59 6.62
C ASP A 105 17.46 -23.35 5.74
N PHE A 106 17.63 -23.50 4.42
CA PHE A 106 17.43 -22.41 3.47
C PHE A 106 15.99 -21.89 3.47
N LYS A 107 15.00 -22.78 3.53
CA LYS A 107 13.59 -22.39 3.60
C LYS A 107 13.31 -21.48 4.81
N VAL A 108 13.71 -21.92 5.99
CA VAL A 108 13.39 -21.25 7.26
C VAL A 108 14.25 -20.01 7.46
N ASN A 109 15.57 -20.14 7.30
CA ASN A 109 16.52 -19.09 7.66
C ASN A 109 16.75 -18.05 6.54
N TYR A 110 16.35 -18.35 5.31
CA TYR A 110 16.52 -17.43 4.18
C TYR A 110 15.18 -17.06 3.54
N PHE A 111 14.50 -18.04 2.93
CA PHE A 111 13.32 -17.75 2.10
C PHE A 111 12.17 -17.14 2.89
N LEU A 112 11.73 -17.80 3.98
CA LEU A 112 10.64 -17.29 4.81
C LEU A 112 11.02 -15.95 5.45
N TYR A 113 12.26 -15.79 5.91
CA TYR A 113 12.75 -14.53 6.46
C TYR A 113 12.61 -13.37 5.45
N ILE A 114 13.05 -13.55 4.20
CA ILE A 114 12.97 -12.51 3.17
C ILE A 114 11.52 -12.18 2.83
N VAL A 115 10.67 -13.20 2.64
CA VAL A 115 9.26 -13.00 2.26
C VAL A 115 8.47 -12.35 3.39
N ASP A 116 8.65 -12.80 4.64
CA ASP A 116 7.96 -12.25 5.80
C ASP A 116 8.42 -10.80 6.08
N GLN A 117 9.71 -10.52 5.90
CA GLN A 117 10.25 -9.16 6.03
C GLN A 117 9.71 -8.23 4.93
N ALA A 118 9.58 -8.71 3.70
CA ALA A 118 8.99 -7.95 2.60
C ALA A 118 7.50 -7.66 2.87
N LEU A 119 6.73 -8.66 3.30
CA LEU A 119 5.33 -8.51 3.71
C LEU A 119 5.17 -7.46 4.81
N ALA A 120 5.89 -7.62 5.92
CA ALA A 120 5.82 -6.69 7.04
C ALA A 120 6.22 -5.27 6.63
N SER A 121 7.23 -5.12 5.77
CA SER A 121 7.64 -3.81 5.26
C SER A 121 6.58 -3.17 4.35
N ILE A 122 5.90 -3.96 3.52
CA ILE A 122 4.84 -3.47 2.63
C ILE A 122 3.63 -3.06 3.46
N GLU A 123 3.13 -3.94 4.33
CA GLU A 123 1.98 -3.66 5.19
C GLU A 123 2.22 -2.41 6.04
N ARG A 124 3.40 -2.27 6.67
CA ARG A 124 3.74 -1.09 7.48
C ARG A 124 3.80 0.20 6.66
N ARG A 125 4.37 0.17 5.46
CA ARG A 125 4.46 1.38 4.61
C ARG A 125 3.08 1.82 4.13
N PHE A 126 2.17 0.88 3.91
CA PHE A 126 0.84 1.18 3.38
C PHE A 126 -0.25 1.34 4.45
N GLU A 127 0.05 1.06 5.71
CA GLU A 127 -0.81 1.38 6.86
C GLU A 127 -1.19 2.88 6.88
N GLN A 128 -0.25 3.77 6.55
CA GLN A 128 -0.51 5.21 6.46
C GLN A 128 -1.51 5.56 5.35
N TYR A 129 -1.44 4.87 4.21
CA TYR A 129 -2.40 5.08 3.11
C TYR A 129 -3.80 4.60 3.50
N GLN A 130 -3.91 3.51 4.26
CA GLN A 130 -5.19 3.03 4.80
C GLN A 130 -5.78 4.01 5.82
N GLN A 131 -4.94 4.59 6.69
CA GLN A 131 -5.39 5.62 7.63
C GLN A 131 -5.87 6.88 6.90
N TYR A 132 -5.13 7.32 5.87
CA TYR A 132 -5.53 8.45 5.03
C TYR A 132 -6.84 8.17 4.29
N GLU A 133 -6.97 6.99 3.69
CA GLU A 133 -8.20 6.58 3.01
C GLU A 133 -9.39 6.45 3.97
N LYS A 134 -9.18 5.98 5.20
CA LYS A 134 -10.24 5.96 6.22
C LYS A 134 -10.69 7.37 6.60
N LEU A 135 -9.75 8.30 6.72
CA LEU A 135 -10.02 9.66 7.20
C LEU A 135 -10.56 10.58 6.09
N PHE A 136 -9.96 10.54 4.90
CA PHE A 136 -10.27 11.44 3.77
C PHE A 136 -11.00 10.75 2.61
N GLY A 137 -11.11 9.42 2.62
CA GLY A 137 -11.67 8.64 1.51
C GLY A 137 -13.11 8.99 1.16
N PHE A 138 -13.89 9.48 2.12
CA PHE A 138 -15.27 9.90 1.88
C PHE A 138 -15.39 11.14 0.97
N LEU A 139 -14.33 11.96 0.88
CA LEU A 139 -14.28 13.15 0.02
C LEU A 139 -14.12 12.81 -1.46
N PHE A 140 -13.78 11.57 -1.80
CA PHE A 140 -13.60 11.17 -3.18
C PHE A 140 -14.96 11.16 -3.91
N PRO A 141 -15.09 11.78 -5.10
CA PRO A 141 -16.37 11.95 -5.79
C PRO A 141 -17.20 10.69 -5.98
N LYS A 142 -16.54 9.54 -6.17
CA LYS A 142 -17.19 8.24 -6.30
C LYS A 142 -17.82 7.77 -4.98
N ARG A 143 -17.10 7.92 -3.86
CA ARG A 143 -17.57 7.52 -2.53
C ARG A 143 -18.59 8.49 -1.97
N LEU A 144 -18.36 9.80 -2.16
CA LEU A 144 -19.27 10.84 -1.72
C LEU A 144 -20.71 10.62 -2.21
N ARG A 145 -20.86 10.22 -3.48
CA ARG A 145 -22.17 9.92 -4.11
C ARG A 145 -22.84 8.62 -3.64
N GLN A 146 -22.06 7.72 -3.03
CA GLN A 146 -22.54 6.39 -2.61
C GLN A 146 -22.84 6.34 -1.10
N LEU A 147 -22.38 7.33 -0.34
CA LEU A 147 -22.51 7.36 1.10
C LEU A 147 -23.92 7.81 1.52
N GLU A 148 -24.49 7.08 2.48
CA GLU A 148 -25.71 7.50 3.17
C GLU A 148 -25.47 8.79 3.96
N GLU A 149 -26.50 9.63 4.11
CA GLU A 149 -26.36 10.94 4.78
C GLU A 149 -25.88 10.82 6.23
N SER A 150 -26.38 9.80 6.94
CA SER A 150 -26.02 9.50 8.33
C SER A 150 -24.52 9.19 8.45
N LEU A 151 -24.00 8.35 7.55
CA LEU A 151 -22.59 7.99 7.46
C LEU A 151 -21.74 9.19 7.00
N LEU A 152 -22.19 9.96 6.01
CA LEU A 152 -21.44 11.13 5.56
C LEU A 152 -21.23 12.12 6.72
N LYS A 153 -22.29 12.37 7.51
CA LYS A 153 -22.22 13.23 8.69
C LYS A 153 -21.26 12.68 9.74
N SER A 154 -21.29 11.38 10.01
CA SER A 154 -20.34 10.78 10.97
C SER A 154 -18.89 10.90 10.50
N HIS A 155 -18.61 10.77 9.19
CA HIS A 155 -17.26 10.97 8.65
C HIS A 155 -16.80 12.43 8.77
N CYS A 156 -17.70 13.41 8.61
CA CYS A 156 -17.37 14.83 8.79
C CYS A 156 -16.94 15.14 10.22
N HIS A 157 -17.68 14.65 11.23
CA HIS A 157 -17.28 14.83 12.63
C HIS A 157 -16.01 14.03 12.99
N ALA A 158 -15.83 12.83 12.44
CA ALA A 158 -14.60 12.09 12.63
C ALA A 158 -13.38 12.84 12.06
N LEU A 159 -13.55 13.57 10.96
CA LEU A 159 -12.51 14.41 10.38
C LEU A 159 -12.23 15.65 11.25
N GLU A 160 -13.27 16.33 11.73
CA GLU A 160 -13.15 17.43 12.69
C GLU A 160 -12.35 17.00 13.93
N ASP A 161 -12.71 15.88 14.54
CA ASP A 161 -12.04 15.35 15.72
C ASP A 161 -10.58 14.98 15.43
N ALA A 162 -10.30 14.37 14.28
CA ALA A 162 -8.94 13.97 13.89
C ALA A 162 -8.03 15.17 13.61
N LEU A 163 -8.57 16.30 13.17
CA LEU A 163 -7.83 17.53 12.88
C LEU A 163 -7.79 18.50 14.09
N LYS A 164 -8.41 18.14 15.20
CA LYS A 164 -8.44 18.96 16.41
C LYS A 164 -7.07 19.02 17.06
N TYR A 165 -6.55 20.23 17.26
CA TYR A 165 -5.31 20.48 17.98
C TYR A 165 -5.56 21.43 19.14
N GLU A 166 -5.10 21.06 20.35
CA GLU A 166 -5.29 21.84 21.58
C GLU A 166 -6.75 22.27 21.84
N GLY A 167 -7.70 21.42 21.47
CA GLY A 167 -9.13 21.66 21.68
C GLY A 167 -9.79 22.57 20.65
N LYS A 168 -9.05 23.05 19.64
CA LYS A 168 -9.57 23.84 18.51
C LYS A 168 -9.53 23.00 17.23
N ALA A 169 -10.60 23.04 16.46
CA ALA A 169 -10.67 22.42 15.14
C ALA A 169 -10.73 23.53 14.09
N ASP A 170 -10.01 23.35 12.99
CA ASP A 170 -10.05 24.25 11.84
C ASP A 170 -11.28 24.02 10.95
N ILE A 171 -11.99 22.91 11.15
CA ILE A 171 -13.15 22.50 10.36
C ILE A 171 -14.29 22.18 11.32
N ASP A 172 -15.49 22.67 11.02
CA ASP A 172 -16.73 22.29 11.68
C ASP A 172 -17.40 21.15 10.91
N GLY A 173 -17.69 20.02 11.58
CA GLY A 173 -18.23 18.84 10.93
C GLY A 173 -19.65 19.02 10.39
N ASP A 174 -20.48 19.86 11.01
CA ASP A 174 -21.83 20.16 10.55
C ASP A 174 -21.80 21.08 9.31
N GLU A 175 -20.92 22.08 9.30
CA GLU A 175 -20.70 22.96 8.15
C GLU A 175 -20.16 22.16 6.96
N LEU A 176 -19.11 21.36 7.17
CA LEU A 176 -18.52 20.48 6.14
C LEU A 176 -19.56 19.54 5.53
N PHE A 177 -20.43 18.94 6.34
CA PHE A 177 -21.50 18.06 5.85
C PHE A 177 -22.45 18.80 4.89
N GLN A 178 -22.89 20.01 5.26
CA GLN A 178 -23.77 20.81 4.42
C GLN A 178 -23.07 21.24 3.11
N GLU A 179 -21.80 21.59 3.20
CA GLU A 179 -20.99 21.95 2.04
C GLU A 179 -20.84 20.79 1.06
N LEU A 180 -20.54 19.60 1.56
CA LEU A 180 -20.40 18.40 0.74
C LEU A 180 -21.73 18.00 0.09
N LYS A 181 -22.86 18.17 0.79
CA LYS A 181 -24.19 17.94 0.22
C LYS A 181 -24.53 18.93 -0.90
N LEU A 182 -24.14 20.19 -0.74
CA LEU A 182 -24.28 21.17 -1.82
C LEU A 182 -23.36 20.81 -2.98
N PHE A 183 -22.11 20.46 -2.70
CA PHE A 183 -21.11 20.09 -3.70
C PHE A 183 -21.54 18.87 -4.53
N GLU A 184 -22.05 17.82 -3.89
CA GLU A 184 -22.57 16.62 -4.53
C GLU A 184 -23.65 16.95 -5.57
N ARG A 185 -24.58 17.87 -5.26
CA ARG A 185 -25.65 18.30 -6.18
C ARG A 185 -25.13 19.01 -7.43
N PHE A 186 -23.98 19.67 -7.33
CA PHE A 186 -23.39 20.42 -8.44
C PHE A 186 -22.34 19.62 -9.21
N LEU A 187 -21.93 18.46 -8.71
CA LEU A 187 -20.91 17.64 -9.34
C LEU A 187 -21.50 16.83 -10.52
N PRO A 188 -21.03 17.05 -11.76
CA PRO A 188 -21.45 16.23 -12.89
C PRO A 188 -21.11 14.75 -12.67
N SER A 189 -22.03 13.86 -13.05
CA SER A 189 -21.87 12.41 -12.85
C SER A 189 -20.63 11.80 -13.52
N ARG A 190 -20.13 12.44 -14.58
CA ARG A 190 -18.90 12.07 -15.31
C ARG A 190 -17.61 12.27 -14.50
N ILE A 191 -17.63 13.07 -13.44
CA ILE A 191 -16.44 13.37 -12.63
C ILE A 191 -16.24 12.27 -11.59
N ILE A 192 -15.08 11.61 -11.64
CA ILE A 192 -14.76 10.49 -10.74
C ILE A 192 -13.48 10.78 -9.94
N SER A 193 -12.54 11.55 -10.50
CA SER A 193 -11.30 11.95 -9.84
C SER A 193 -11.49 13.19 -8.97
N PRO A 194 -10.87 13.26 -7.77
CA PRO A 194 -10.82 14.48 -6.96
C PRO A 194 -10.23 15.68 -7.71
N ILE A 195 -9.24 15.45 -8.58
CA ILE A 195 -8.60 16.52 -9.36
C ILE A 195 -9.58 17.11 -10.37
N ASP A 196 -10.31 16.25 -11.09
CA ASP A 196 -11.34 16.69 -12.04
C ASP A 196 -12.47 17.45 -11.32
N ALA A 197 -12.83 17.01 -10.11
CA ALA A 197 -13.82 17.67 -9.28
C ALA A 197 -13.38 19.09 -8.88
N LEU A 198 -12.09 19.25 -8.54
CA LEU A 198 -11.48 20.55 -8.26
C LEU A 198 -11.37 21.44 -9.50
N GLN A 199 -10.98 20.88 -10.64
CA GLN A 199 -10.92 21.63 -11.91
C GLN A 199 -12.31 22.10 -12.32
N ASN A 200 -13.34 21.25 -12.17
CA ASN A 200 -14.71 21.63 -12.47
C ASN A 200 -15.25 22.71 -11.53
N LEU A 201 -14.87 22.65 -10.25
CA LEU A 201 -15.10 23.76 -9.32
C LEU A 201 -14.47 25.02 -9.87
N LYS A 202 -13.15 25.00 -10.16
CA LYS A 202 -12.38 26.15 -10.67
C LYS A 202 -13.01 26.76 -11.93
N GLU A 203 -13.35 25.94 -12.92
CA GLU A 203 -14.02 26.38 -14.16
C GLU A 203 -15.39 26.99 -13.87
N SER A 204 -16.14 26.41 -12.95
CA SER A 204 -17.40 26.98 -12.49
C SER A 204 -17.17 28.34 -11.82
N ILE A 205 -16.14 28.53 -10.99
CA ILE A 205 -15.81 29.83 -10.38
C ILE A 205 -15.54 30.89 -11.45
N VAL A 206 -14.73 30.55 -12.44
CA VAL A 206 -14.30 31.47 -13.51
C VAL A 206 -15.50 31.88 -14.37
N ASN A 207 -16.37 30.93 -14.73
CA ASN A 207 -17.56 31.19 -15.54
C ASN A 207 -18.69 31.92 -14.78
N TYR A 208 -18.74 31.85 -13.44
CA TYR A 208 -19.74 32.53 -12.61
C TYR A 208 -19.31 33.93 -12.13
N SER A 209 -18.03 34.29 -12.22
CA SER A 209 -17.59 35.65 -11.92
C SER A 209 -18.20 36.70 -12.89
N SER A 210 -18.80 36.25 -14.00
CA SER A 210 -19.59 37.04 -14.96
C SER A 210 -21.10 36.99 -14.76
N ASP A 211 -21.67 36.10 -13.94
CA ASP A 211 -23.13 35.96 -13.79
C ASP A 211 -23.55 35.72 -12.32
N GLY A 212 -24.32 36.64 -11.75
CA GLY A 212 -24.46 36.91 -10.32
C GLY A 212 -25.24 35.91 -9.45
N GLY A 213 -25.05 34.60 -9.61
CA GLY A 213 -25.77 33.56 -8.85
C GLY A 213 -25.37 33.45 -7.36
N ILE A 214 -26.31 33.72 -6.45
CA ILE A 214 -26.11 33.82 -4.98
C ILE A 214 -25.74 32.46 -4.33
N SER A 215 -26.36 31.35 -4.74
CA SER A 215 -26.15 30.04 -4.09
C SER A 215 -24.78 29.44 -4.38
N ARG A 216 -24.20 29.70 -5.57
CA ARG A 216 -22.85 29.25 -5.92
C ARG A 216 -21.77 30.12 -5.27
N LYS A 217 -21.96 31.44 -5.15
CA LYS A 217 -21.03 32.33 -4.41
C LYS A 217 -20.80 31.90 -2.95
N LYS A 218 -21.78 31.25 -2.31
CA LYS A 218 -21.65 30.72 -0.94
C LYS A 218 -20.74 29.48 -0.86
N LEU A 219 -20.72 28.66 -1.93
CA LEU A 219 -19.84 27.50 -2.12
C LEU A 219 -18.39 27.89 -2.43
N LEU A 220 -18.17 29.14 -2.87
CA LEU A 220 -16.85 29.68 -3.26
C LEU A 220 -16.12 30.36 -2.10
N LYS A 221 -16.84 30.70 -1.02
CA LYS A 221 -16.27 31.28 0.21
C LYS A 221 -15.90 30.24 1.26
N THR A 222 -16.13 28.98 0.98
CA THR A 222 -16.17 27.95 1.99
C THR A 222 -14.80 27.32 2.17
N GLN A 223 -14.41 27.17 3.44
CA GLN A 223 -13.07 26.76 3.86
C GLN A 223 -12.69 25.40 3.25
N VAL A 224 -13.66 24.56 2.91
CA VAL A 224 -13.44 23.25 2.28
C VAL A 224 -12.82 23.36 0.90
N VAL A 225 -13.17 24.35 0.08
CA VAL A 225 -12.50 24.53 -1.24
C VAL A 225 -11.04 24.93 -1.04
N GLU A 226 -10.73 25.79 -0.06
CA GLU A 226 -9.34 26.14 0.28
C GLU A 226 -8.58 24.97 0.93
N VAL A 227 -9.22 24.20 1.81
CA VAL A 227 -8.64 23.03 2.49
C VAL A 227 -8.35 21.93 1.47
N ILE A 228 -9.30 21.63 0.58
CA ILE A 228 -9.09 20.65 -0.49
C ILE A 228 -8.02 21.16 -1.46
N LEU A 229 -8.05 22.43 -1.89
CA LEU A 229 -6.98 22.98 -2.73
C LEU A 229 -5.61 22.93 -2.03
N LYS A 230 -5.52 23.15 -0.71
CA LYS A 230 -4.26 23.03 0.05
C LYS A 230 -3.78 21.58 0.20
N ILE A 231 -4.69 20.62 0.39
CA ILE A 231 -4.37 19.19 0.48
C ILE A 231 -3.84 18.67 -0.87
N TYR A 232 -4.37 19.17 -1.99
CA TYR A 232 -4.01 18.69 -3.33
C TYR A 232 -2.99 19.57 -4.09
N ASN A 233 -2.73 20.84 -3.69
CA ASN A 233 -1.66 21.70 -4.22
C ASN A 233 -0.38 21.66 -3.36
N VAL A 234 0.02 20.51 -2.83
CA VAL A 234 1.40 20.38 -2.35
C VAL A 234 2.31 20.53 -3.59
N PRO A 235 3.23 21.51 -3.63
CA PRO A 235 4.15 21.66 -4.75
C PRO A 235 4.96 20.36 -4.87
N ARG A 236 4.96 19.77 -6.07
CA ARG A 236 5.89 18.68 -6.42
C ARG A 236 7.33 19.16 -6.30
#